data_AF-A0A4S8QZZ5-F1
#
_entry.id   AF-A0A4S8QZZ5-F1
#
_cell.length_a   1.000
_cell.length_b   1.000
_cell.length_c   1.000
_cell.angle_alpha   90.00
_cell.angle_beta   90.00
_cell.angle_gamma   90.00
#
_symmetry.space_group_name_H-M   'P 1'
#
loop_
_entity.id
_entity.type
_entity.pdbx_description
1 polymer ?
#
loop_
_entity_poly.entity_id
_entity_poly.type
_entity_poly.pdbx_seq_one_letter_code
_entity_poly.pdbx_strand_id
1 'polypeptide(L)'
;MSAQPLSPIRKAWYQWKALRLPWRKRFFVGLDLQNNSFWEFRDAITAGRMRRIVQTPSSIQYSDVKISPQWHQWLRHTREDAPSIEELVGDLARQERLKVLARQADERWNAKASFLDQPATRQQALPATQFRDGGAYTGTDPRGDGKGVANAVASEAGKAEERLATTDKPASGELQYDAATQPREEKKYKDDPWKKARGGPSEEWQPQAWDPNDMPAARR
;
A
#
# COMPACT_ATOMS: atom_id res chain seq x y z
N MET A 1 13.86 18.09 -12.74
CA MET A 1 13.12 19.37 -12.73
C MET A 1 13.48 20.09 -11.45
N SER A 2 14.21 21.20 -11.52
CA SER A 2 14.49 22.04 -10.35
C SER A 2 13.23 22.81 -9.96
N ALA A 3 12.86 22.77 -8.68
CA ALA A 3 11.77 23.58 -8.16
C ALA A 3 12.20 25.06 -8.19
N GLN A 4 11.54 25.86 -9.02
CA GLN A 4 11.82 27.29 -9.12
C GLN A 4 11.46 27.97 -7.80
N PRO A 5 12.42 28.63 -7.10
CA PRO A 5 12.16 29.24 -5.81
C PRO A 5 11.16 30.40 -5.95
N LEU A 6 10.10 30.41 -5.14
CA LEU A 6 9.13 31.50 -5.17
C LEU A 6 9.77 32.84 -4.75
N SER A 7 9.49 33.90 -5.51
CA SER A 7 9.89 35.25 -5.17
C SER A 7 9.32 35.69 -3.81
N PRO A 8 10.04 36.51 -3.03
CA PRO A 8 9.62 36.89 -1.67
C PRO A 8 8.27 37.62 -1.66
N ILE A 9 8.01 38.47 -2.66
CA ILE A 9 6.73 39.16 -2.84
C ILE A 9 5.59 38.15 -3.02
N ARG A 10 5.80 37.10 -3.83
CA ARG A 10 4.80 36.06 -4.06
C ARG A 10 4.58 35.17 -2.82
N LYS A 11 5.64 34.90 -2.04
CA LYS A 11 5.54 34.24 -0.73
C LYS A 11 4.69 35.05 0.26
N ALA A 12 4.98 36.35 0.43
CA ALA A 12 4.20 37.24 1.27
C ALA A 12 2.74 37.36 0.83
N TRP A 13 2.50 37.44 -0.50
CA TRP A 13 1.15 37.41 -1.06
C TRP A 13 0.41 36.11 -0.72
N TYR A 14 1.06 34.94 -0.84
CA TYR A 14 0.47 33.66 -0.45
C TYR A 14 0.19 33.56 1.05
N GLN A 15 1.11 34.03 1.91
CA GLN A 15 0.89 34.12 3.36
C GLN A 15 -0.34 34.99 3.69
N TRP A 16 -0.44 36.19 3.11
CA TRP A 16 -1.63 37.03 3.24
C TRP A 16 -2.89 36.38 2.65
N LYS A 17 -2.75 35.54 1.61
CA LYS A 17 -3.87 34.78 1.04
C LYS A 17 -4.30 33.58 1.88
N ALA A 18 -3.46 33.07 2.78
CA ALA A 18 -3.78 31.98 3.70
C ALA A 18 -4.68 32.41 4.87
N LEU A 19 -4.58 33.68 5.29
CA LEU A 19 -5.32 34.20 6.44
C LEU A 19 -6.85 34.04 6.29
N ARG A 20 -7.47 33.33 7.24
CA ARG A 20 -8.91 33.06 7.30
C ARG A 20 -9.71 34.26 7.86
N LEU A 21 -9.77 35.34 7.08
CA LEU A 21 -10.49 36.57 7.38
C LEU A 21 -12.01 36.41 7.14
N PRO A 22 -12.92 36.98 7.97
CA PRO A 22 -14.35 36.68 7.91
C PRO A 22 -15.06 37.15 6.62
N TRP A 23 -14.58 38.21 5.95
CA TRP A 23 -15.09 38.68 4.67
C TRP A 23 -14.58 37.89 3.45
N ARG A 24 -13.62 36.98 3.64
CA ARG A 24 -12.93 36.27 2.58
C ARG A 24 -13.57 34.90 2.35
N LYS A 25 -13.96 34.60 1.11
CA LYS A 25 -14.58 33.32 0.74
C LYS A 25 -13.60 32.25 0.24
N ARG A 26 -12.35 32.64 -0.09
CA ARG A 26 -11.31 31.76 -0.66
C ARG A 26 -9.95 31.98 0.02
N PHE A 27 -9.34 30.88 0.45
CA PHE A 27 -8.11 30.82 1.22
C PHE A 27 -7.06 30.01 0.46
N PHE A 28 -5.82 30.50 0.48
CA PHE A 28 -4.68 29.73 0.00
C PHE A 28 -4.29 28.69 1.04
N VAL A 29 -4.00 27.47 0.62
CA VAL A 29 -3.70 26.34 1.52
C VAL A 29 -2.26 25.87 1.39
N GLY A 30 -1.75 25.76 0.16
CA GLY A 30 -0.37 25.34 -0.06
C GLY A 30 0.05 25.30 -1.52
N LEU A 31 1.29 24.88 -1.74
CA LEU A 31 1.89 24.65 -3.06
C LEU A 31 2.43 23.22 -3.11
N ASP A 32 2.47 22.63 -4.30
CA ASP A 32 3.24 21.42 -4.55
C ASP A 32 4.68 21.74 -5.00
N LEU A 33 5.46 20.68 -5.25
CA LEU A 33 6.84 20.77 -5.76
C LEU A 33 6.94 21.34 -7.19
N GLN A 34 5.81 21.54 -7.88
CA GLN A 34 5.71 22.11 -9.23
C GLN A 34 5.19 23.56 -9.20
N ASN A 35 4.99 24.14 -8.02
CA ASN A 35 4.39 25.45 -7.79
C ASN A 35 2.92 25.59 -8.27
N ASN A 36 2.19 24.47 -8.40
CA ASN A 36 0.73 24.50 -8.50
C ASN A 36 0.16 24.95 -7.16
N SER A 37 -0.80 25.88 -7.17
CA SER A 37 -1.33 26.48 -5.94
C SER A 37 -2.69 25.90 -5.57
N PHE A 38 -2.84 25.50 -4.30
CA PHE A 38 -4.03 24.83 -3.80
C PHE A 38 -4.85 25.77 -2.92
N TRP A 39 -6.16 25.78 -3.16
CA TRP A 39 -7.09 26.74 -2.59
C TRP A 39 -8.33 26.04 -2.05
N GLU A 40 -8.86 26.57 -0.97
CA GLU A 40 -10.11 26.14 -0.37
C GLU A 40 -11.09 27.32 -0.33
N PHE A 41 -12.36 27.09 -0.69
CA PHE A 41 -13.36 28.15 -0.75
C PHE A 41 -14.77 27.65 -0.42
N ARG A 42 -15.65 28.56 0.00
CA ARG A 42 -17.09 28.27 0.10
C ARG A 42 -17.75 28.54 -1.23
N ASP A 43 -18.51 27.56 -1.72
CA ASP A 43 -19.38 27.78 -2.87
C ASP A 43 -20.54 28.72 -2.50
N ALA A 44 -21.03 29.49 -3.46
CA ALA A 44 -22.25 30.27 -3.30
C ALA A 44 -23.50 29.38 -3.41
N ILE A 45 -23.44 28.32 -4.24
CA ILE A 45 -24.58 27.43 -4.50
C ILE A 45 -24.66 26.33 -3.45
N THR A 46 -23.54 25.70 -3.10
CA THR A 46 -23.45 24.64 -2.08
C THR A 46 -22.71 25.14 -0.84
N ALA A 47 -23.34 26.06 -0.11
CA ALA A 47 -22.72 26.74 1.04
C ALA A 47 -22.32 25.79 2.21
N GLY A 48 -22.92 24.60 2.29
CA GLY A 48 -22.68 23.63 3.36
C GLY A 48 -21.34 22.88 3.30
N ARG A 49 -20.55 23.02 2.22
CA ARG A 49 -19.27 22.31 2.05
C ARG A 49 -18.17 23.23 1.53
N MET A 50 -16.99 23.17 2.18
CA MET A 50 -15.77 23.76 1.62
C MET A 50 -15.37 23.00 0.36
N ARG A 51 -15.16 23.69 -0.76
CA ARG A 51 -14.64 23.13 -2.01
C ARG A 51 -13.14 23.39 -2.12
N ARG A 52 -12.40 22.39 -2.61
CA ARG A 52 -10.95 22.44 -2.82
C ARG A 52 -10.66 22.50 -4.32
N ILE A 53 -9.70 23.33 -4.74
CA ILE A 53 -9.34 23.54 -6.16
C ILE A 53 -7.84 23.76 -6.33
N VAL A 54 -7.29 23.22 -7.42
CA VAL A 54 -5.93 23.48 -7.88
C VAL A 54 -5.94 24.64 -8.90
N GLN A 55 -5.01 25.57 -8.75
CA GLN A 55 -4.74 26.63 -9.72
C GLN A 55 -3.33 26.44 -10.27
N THR A 56 -3.28 26.10 -11.55
CA THR A 56 -2.08 25.89 -12.35
C THR A 56 -1.62 27.19 -13.00
N PRO A 57 -0.33 27.35 -13.34
CA PRO A 57 0.12 28.47 -14.16
C PRO A 57 -0.46 28.34 -15.58
N SER A 58 -0.83 29.46 -16.20
CA SER A 58 -1.42 29.52 -17.55
C SER A 58 -0.50 29.01 -18.67
N SER A 59 0.77 28.75 -18.38
CA SER A 59 1.74 28.16 -19.30
C SER A 59 1.62 26.64 -19.45
N ILE A 60 0.82 25.96 -18.63
CA ILE A 60 0.68 24.50 -18.63
C ILE A 60 -0.76 24.12 -19.00
N GLN A 61 -0.91 23.23 -19.99
CA GLN A 61 -2.22 22.67 -20.37
C GLN A 61 -2.75 21.76 -19.27
N TYR A 62 -4.07 21.77 -19.01
CA TYR A 62 -4.66 21.01 -17.91
C TYR A 62 -4.43 19.49 -17.99
N SER A 63 -4.22 18.93 -19.19
CA SER A 63 -3.84 17.53 -19.41
C SER A 63 -2.49 17.14 -18.80
N ASP A 64 -1.56 18.10 -18.70
CA ASP A 64 -0.15 17.84 -18.44
C ASP A 64 0.22 18.06 -16.96
N VAL A 65 -0.77 18.43 -16.15
CA VAL A 65 -0.63 18.84 -14.75
C VAL A 65 -0.43 17.60 -13.86
N LYS A 66 0.81 17.37 -13.40
CA LYS A 66 1.19 16.19 -12.63
C LYS A 66 1.09 16.41 -11.12
N ILE A 67 -0.14 16.41 -10.60
CA ILE A 67 -0.43 16.58 -9.16
C ILE A 67 -0.01 15.32 -8.36
N SER A 68 0.56 15.50 -7.17
CA SER A 68 0.96 14.36 -6.31
C SER A 68 -0.25 13.56 -5.79
N PRO A 69 -0.11 12.26 -5.45
CA PRO A 69 -1.21 11.47 -4.86
C PRO A 69 -1.74 12.06 -3.55
N GLN A 70 -0.88 12.64 -2.72
CA GLN A 70 -1.28 13.29 -1.46
C GLN A 70 -2.18 14.51 -1.71
N TRP A 71 -1.82 15.37 -2.69
CA TRP A 71 -2.66 16.50 -3.08
C TRP A 71 -3.98 16.05 -3.73
N HIS A 72 -3.99 14.92 -4.45
CA HIS A 72 -5.24 14.32 -4.95
C HIS A 72 -6.16 13.84 -3.81
N GLN A 73 -5.64 13.18 -2.77
CA GLN A 73 -6.42 12.78 -1.60
C GLN A 73 -7.03 14.01 -0.90
N TRP A 74 -6.25 15.09 -0.77
CA TRP A 74 -6.74 16.34 -0.21
C TRP A 74 -7.84 16.98 -1.08
N LEU A 75 -7.65 17.08 -2.40
CA LEU A 75 -8.66 17.57 -3.35
C LEU A 75 -9.95 16.72 -3.32
N ARG A 76 -9.84 15.41 -3.11
CA ARG A 76 -10.97 14.48 -3.02
C ARG A 76 -11.63 14.42 -1.64
N HIS A 77 -11.13 15.19 -0.66
CA HIS A 77 -11.59 15.14 0.73
C HIS A 77 -11.41 13.76 1.41
N THR A 78 -10.44 12.98 0.97
CA THR A 78 -10.01 11.73 1.64
C THR A 78 -9.05 12.02 2.80
N ARG A 79 -8.34 13.16 2.74
CA ARG A 79 -7.46 13.69 3.79
C ARG A 79 -7.99 15.06 4.20
N GLU A 80 -8.03 15.35 5.50
CA GLU A 80 -8.46 16.67 5.99
C GLU A 80 -7.37 17.74 5.81
N ASP A 81 -6.22 17.54 6.45
CA ASP A 81 -5.10 18.45 6.35
C ASP A 81 -4.43 18.38 4.98
N ALA A 82 -3.93 19.52 4.51
CA ALA A 82 -3.14 19.57 3.29
C ALA A 82 -1.74 18.98 3.51
N PRO A 83 -1.16 18.30 2.51
CA PRO A 83 0.19 17.77 2.61
C PRO A 83 1.24 18.89 2.72
N SER A 84 2.24 18.68 3.57
CA SER A 84 3.33 19.65 3.73
C SER A 84 4.39 19.50 2.63
N ILE A 85 5.21 20.53 2.44
CA ILE A 85 6.32 20.46 1.46
C ILE A 85 7.33 19.37 1.89
N GLU A 86 7.57 19.22 3.18
CA GLU A 86 8.47 18.21 3.75
C GLU A 86 7.94 16.78 3.53
N GLU A 87 6.64 16.55 3.69
CA GLU A 87 6.01 15.27 3.36
C GLU A 87 6.21 14.91 1.87
N LEU A 88 6.03 15.87 0.97
CA LEU A 88 6.18 15.67 -0.48
C LEU A 88 7.64 15.36 -0.87
N VAL A 89 8.61 16.05 -0.25
CA VAL A 89 10.04 15.77 -0.45
C VAL A 89 10.42 14.40 0.13
N GLY A 90 9.92 14.08 1.32
CA GLY A 90 10.11 12.77 1.95
C GLY A 90 9.54 11.62 1.11
N ASP A 91 8.40 11.85 0.43
CA ASP A 91 7.78 10.86 -0.46
C ASP A 91 8.62 10.59 -1.73
N LEU A 92 9.28 11.62 -2.30
CA LEU A 92 10.24 11.42 -3.39
C LEU A 92 11.46 10.61 -2.92
N ALA A 93 12.05 10.98 -1.79
CA ALA A 93 13.18 10.24 -1.20
C ALA A 93 12.81 8.77 -0.88
N ARG A 94 11.57 8.51 -0.45
CA ARG A 94 11.03 7.15 -0.26
C ARG A 94 10.95 6.39 -1.59
N GLN A 95 10.45 7.00 -2.66
CA GLN A 95 10.37 6.37 -3.99
C GLN A 95 11.76 6.03 -4.54
N GLU A 96 12.77 6.87 -4.32
CA GLU A 96 14.15 6.61 -4.73
C GLU A 96 14.75 5.42 -3.96
N ARG A 97 14.59 5.39 -2.64
CA ARG A 97 15.01 4.26 -1.79
C ARG A 97 14.36 2.94 -2.21
N LEU A 98 13.05 2.96 -2.50
CA LEU A 98 12.32 1.78 -2.96
C LEU A 98 12.84 1.23 -4.29
N LYS A 99 13.25 2.10 -5.24
CA LYS A 99 13.86 1.66 -6.51
C LYS A 99 15.21 0.94 -6.30
N VAL A 100 16.02 1.40 -5.34
CA VAL A 100 17.28 0.74 -4.98
C VAL A 100 17.02 -0.61 -4.32
N LEU A 101 16.09 -0.67 -3.37
CA LEU A 101 15.72 -1.93 -2.70
C LEU A 101 15.11 -2.96 -3.65
N ALA A 102 14.27 -2.53 -4.60
CA ALA A 102 13.72 -3.39 -5.64
C ALA A 102 14.83 -4.04 -6.47
N ARG A 103 15.77 -3.24 -7.01
CA ARG A 103 16.93 -3.77 -7.76
C ARG A 103 17.73 -4.78 -6.96
N GLN A 104 18.01 -4.51 -5.68
CA GLN A 104 18.73 -5.47 -4.83
C GLN A 104 17.93 -6.75 -4.56
N ALA A 105 16.59 -6.69 -4.59
CA ALA A 105 15.74 -7.87 -4.50
C ALA A 105 15.79 -8.67 -5.81
N ASP A 106 15.76 -8.00 -6.96
CA ASP A 106 15.90 -8.62 -8.29
C ASP A 106 17.28 -9.29 -8.45
N GLU A 107 18.36 -8.63 -8.01
CA GLU A 107 19.72 -9.20 -7.98
C GLU A 107 19.79 -10.46 -7.10
N ARG A 108 19.19 -10.43 -5.89
CA ARG A 108 19.12 -11.60 -4.99
C ARG A 108 18.24 -12.72 -5.56
N TRP A 109 17.18 -12.37 -6.29
CA TRP A 109 16.30 -13.33 -6.95
C TRP A 109 17.02 -14.02 -8.11
N ASN A 110 17.67 -13.26 -8.98
CA ASN A 110 18.42 -13.77 -10.13
C ASN A 110 19.67 -14.58 -9.70
N ALA A 111 20.31 -14.23 -8.58
CA ALA A 111 21.43 -14.98 -8.03
C ALA A 111 21.01 -16.31 -7.36
N LYS A 112 19.74 -16.47 -6.99
CA LYS A 112 19.22 -17.73 -6.49
C LYS A 112 19.01 -18.68 -7.65
N ALA A 113 19.82 -19.74 -7.72
CA ALA A 113 19.74 -20.76 -8.77
C ALA A 113 18.28 -21.18 -9.03
N SER A 114 17.84 -20.98 -10.27
CA SER A 114 16.48 -21.29 -10.73
C SER A 114 16.24 -22.79 -10.59
N PHE A 115 15.33 -23.17 -9.68
CA PHE A 115 15.01 -24.58 -9.43
C PHE A 115 14.47 -25.32 -10.68
N LEU A 116 13.98 -24.56 -11.67
CA LEU A 116 13.53 -25.04 -12.98
C LEU A 116 14.67 -25.31 -13.97
N ASP A 117 15.82 -24.66 -13.83
CA ASP A 117 17.01 -24.90 -14.67
C ASP A 117 17.87 -26.03 -14.07
N GLN A 118 17.18 -27.12 -13.68
CA GLN A 118 17.85 -28.38 -13.40
C GLN A 118 18.22 -29.01 -14.74
N PRO A 119 19.51 -29.23 -15.03
CA PRO A 119 19.89 -29.93 -16.25
C PRO A 119 19.25 -31.32 -16.26
N ALA A 120 18.71 -31.71 -17.42
CA ALA A 120 17.96 -32.96 -17.62
C ALA A 120 18.70 -34.25 -17.22
N THR A 121 20.00 -34.13 -16.91
CA THR A 121 20.87 -35.18 -16.36
C THR A 121 20.51 -35.61 -14.93
N ARG A 122 19.65 -34.89 -14.20
CA ARG A 122 19.03 -35.47 -12.99
C ARG A 122 17.97 -36.47 -13.39
N GLN A 123 18.43 -37.63 -13.85
CA GLN A 123 17.65 -38.86 -13.89
C GLN A 123 16.99 -39.01 -12.53
N GLN A 124 15.69 -38.72 -12.46
CA GLN A 124 14.90 -39.08 -11.31
C GLN A 124 14.91 -40.60 -11.29
N ALA A 125 15.70 -41.19 -10.40
CA ALA A 125 15.53 -42.57 -10.02
C ALA A 125 14.10 -42.68 -9.51
N LEU A 126 13.21 -43.20 -10.37
CA LEU A 126 11.79 -43.37 -10.07
C LEU A 126 11.72 -44.08 -8.72
N PRO A 127 11.03 -43.52 -7.70
CA PRO A 127 10.92 -44.19 -6.42
C PRO A 127 10.34 -45.57 -6.67
N ALA A 128 11.06 -46.61 -6.25
CA ALA A 128 10.77 -48.01 -6.58
C ALA A 128 9.58 -48.55 -5.78
N THR A 129 8.48 -47.82 -5.78
CA THR A 129 7.17 -48.26 -5.27
C THR A 129 6.49 -49.06 -6.38
N GLN A 130 7.07 -50.22 -6.72
CA GLN A 130 6.37 -51.21 -7.51
C GLN A 130 5.23 -51.77 -6.66
N PHE A 131 4.03 -51.20 -6.80
CA PHE A 131 2.81 -51.82 -6.30
C PHE A 131 2.46 -52.97 -7.23
N ARG A 132 3.05 -54.14 -6.97
CA ARG A 132 2.87 -55.33 -7.80
C ARG A 132 1.87 -56.29 -7.15
N ASP A 133 0.93 -56.73 -7.99
CA ASP A 133 0.02 -57.87 -7.84
C ASP A 133 -1.16 -57.76 -6.85
N GLY A 134 -2.33 -58.23 -7.32
CA GLY A 134 -3.26 -58.96 -6.44
C GLY A 134 -4.71 -58.49 -6.29
N GLY A 135 -5.42 -58.07 -7.34
CA GLY A 135 -6.83 -57.64 -7.19
C GLY A 135 -7.68 -57.70 -8.47
N ALA A 136 -7.97 -58.90 -8.97
CA ALA A 136 -8.83 -59.07 -10.14
C ALA A 136 -10.32 -58.83 -9.81
N TYR A 137 -10.96 -57.93 -10.54
CA TYR A 137 -12.41 -57.99 -10.78
C TYR A 137 -12.71 -57.63 -12.23
N THR A 138 -13.14 -58.63 -13.00
CA THR A 138 -13.55 -58.50 -14.40
C THR A 138 -15.07 -58.42 -14.50
N GLY A 139 -15.57 -57.50 -15.32
CA GLY A 139 -16.98 -57.38 -15.73
C GLY A 139 -17.20 -56.02 -16.39
N THR A 140 -17.09 -55.89 -17.72
CA THR A 140 -18.20 -56.00 -18.69
C THR A 140 -19.34 -55.01 -18.38
N ASP A 141 -19.71 -54.05 -19.23
CA ASP A 141 -19.66 -54.03 -20.71
C ASP A 141 -19.55 -52.62 -21.35
N PRO A 142 -19.26 -52.52 -22.67
CA PRO A 142 -19.00 -51.25 -23.36
C PRO A 142 -20.22 -50.66 -24.06
N ARG A 143 -20.21 -49.34 -24.35
CA ARG A 143 -20.99 -48.72 -25.44
C ARG A 143 -20.59 -47.27 -25.74
N GLY A 144 -20.55 -46.92 -27.04
CA GLY A 144 -20.91 -45.58 -27.52
C GLY A 144 -19.75 -44.70 -27.99
N ASP A 145 -19.35 -44.84 -29.26
CA ASP A 145 -18.37 -43.99 -29.91
C ASP A 145 -18.82 -42.52 -30.05
N GLY A 146 -17.95 -41.57 -29.72
CA GLY A 146 -18.18 -40.13 -29.86
C GLY A 146 -16.87 -39.37 -30.05
N LYS A 147 -16.49 -39.14 -31.32
CA LYS A 147 -15.19 -38.53 -31.71
C LYS A 147 -15.05 -37.09 -31.19
N GLY A 148 -13.87 -36.72 -30.71
CA GLY A 148 -13.55 -35.33 -30.32
C GLY A 148 -12.05 -35.09 -30.19
N VAL A 149 -11.43 -34.52 -31.23
CA VAL A 149 -9.97 -34.42 -31.39
C VAL A 149 -9.40 -33.11 -30.83
N ALA A 150 -8.48 -33.25 -29.88
CA ALA A 150 -7.25 -32.46 -29.64
C ALA A 150 -7.26 -30.95 -29.27
N ASN A 151 -6.05 -30.61 -28.80
CA ASN A 151 -5.35 -29.33 -28.74
C ASN A 151 -5.48 -28.42 -27.52
N ALA A 152 -4.33 -28.31 -26.85
CA ALA A 152 -3.98 -27.18 -26.01
C ALA A 152 -3.93 -25.88 -26.83
N VAL A 153 -4.47 -24.81 -26.26
CA VAL A 153 -4.12 -23.44 -26.57
C VAL A 153 -3.83 -22.74 -25.26
N ALA A 154 -2.65 -22.15 -25.14
CA ALA A 154 -2.31 -21.29 -24.02
C ALA A 154 -2.93 -19.90 -24.22
N SER A 155 -3.47 -19.33 -23.15
CA SER A 155 -3.57 -17.87 -23.03
C SER A 155 -3.66 -17.47 -21.55
N GLU A 156 -2.72 -16.61 -21.14
CA GLU A 156 -2.88 -15.77 -19.97
C GLU A 156 -4.06 -14.81 -20.20
N ALA A 157 -4.81 -14.48 -19.14
CA ALA A 157 -4.99 -13.09 -18.69
C ALA A 157 -6.12 -12.92 -17.65
N GLY A 158 -5.76 -12.35 -16.50
CA GLY A 158 -6.52 -11.25 -15.90
C GLY A 158 -7.74 -11.57 -15.03
N LYS A 159 -7.55 -11.48 -13.70
CA LYS A 159 -8.15 -10.48 -12.78
C LYS A 159 -7.78 -10.86 -11.34
N ALA A 160 -7.03 -10.05 -10.60
CA ALA A 160 -7.37 -8.73 -10.04
C ALA A 160 -8.18 -8.83 -8.74
N GLU A 161 -7.48 -8.50 -7.64
CA GLU A 161 -7.95 -7.95 -6.36
C GLU A 161 -8.53 -8.97 -5.35
N GLU A 162 -8.42 -8.82 -4.03
CA GLU A 162 -8.54 -7.58 -3.25
C GLU A 162 -7.92 -7.65 -1.81
N ARG A 163 -7.15 -6.60 -1.43
CA ARG A 163 -6.84 -6.02 -0.07
C ARG A 163 -6.16 -6.90 1.01
N LEU A 164 -5.11 -6.44 1.72
CA LEU A 164 -4.99 -5.32 2.71
C LEU A 164 -5.93 -5.46 3.93
N ALA A 165 -5.51 -5.20 5.18
CA ALA A 165 -4.17 -4.96 5.74
C ALA A 165 -4.22 -5.05 7.28
N THR A 166 -3.05 -5.07 7.91
CA THR A 166 -2.87 -4.81 9.34
C THR A 166 -3.41 -3.43 9.76
N THR A 167 -3.97 -3.33 10.96
CA THR A 167 -4.13 -2.06 11.67
C THR A 167 -3.85 -2.24 13.15
N ASP A 168 -2.88 -1.48 13.66
CA ASP A 168 -2.69 -1.20 15.07
C ASP A 168 -2.38 0.29 15.26
N LYS A 169 -3.08 0.92 16.20
CA LYS A 169 -2.97 2.31 16.70
C LYS A 169 -4.13 2.55 17.71
N PRO A 170 -4.12 3.60 18.57
CA PRO A 170 -3.21 4.76 18.64
C PRO A 170 -2.78 5.25 20.06
N ALA A 171 -1.97 6.33 20.09
CA ALA A 171 -1.93 7.42 21.11
C ALA A 171 -1.55 7.07 22.59
N SER A 172 -1.10 7.95 23.51
CA SER A 172 -0.60 9.35 23.59
C SER A 172 0.13 9.50 24.98
N GLY A 173 0.83 10.57 25.38
CA GLY A 173 1.23 11.86 24.78
C GLY A 173 2.04 12.74 25.78
N GLU A 174 2.48 13.93 25.34
CA GLU A 174 2.98 15.15 26.05
C GLU A 174 3.66 15.10 27.46
N LEU A 175 4.85 15.74 27.59
CA LEU A 175 5.10 16.93 28.45
C LEU A 175 6.56 17.47 28.29
N GLN A 176 6.90 18.59 28.96
CA GLN A 176 7.98 19.54 28.63
C GLN A 176 9.27 19.42 29.52
N TYR A 177 10.13 20.46 29.43
CA TYR A 177 11.22 20.98 30.32
C TYR A 177 12.64 20.32 30.39
N ASP A 178 13.59 21.09 29.85
CA ASP A 178 14.86 21.62 30.42
C ASP A 178 15.93 20.75 31.14
N ALA A 179 17.15 20.88 30.61
CA ALA A 179 18.48 20.91 31.26
C ALA A 179 18.84 19.96 32.44
N ALA A 180 19.65 18.93 32.17
CA ALA A 180 20.91 18.62 32.88
C ALA A 180 21.65 17.42 32.28
N THR A 181 22.99 17.49 32.19
CA THR A 181 23.86 16.38 31.77
C THR A 181 24.15 15.44 32.94
N GLN A 182 23.76 14.16 32.85
CA GLN A 182 24.42 13.01 33.52
C GLN A 182 24.19 11.71 32.71
N PRO A 183 25.07 10.69 32.80
CA PRO A 183 25.15 9.60 31.81
C PRO A 183 24.11 8.50 32.04
N ARG A 184 23.60 7.92 30.94
CA ARG A 184 22.60 6.84 30.96
C ARG A 184 23.26 5.48 30.85
N GLU A 185 23.06 4.62 31.85
CA GLU A 185 23.60 3.27 31.93
C GLU A 185 23.14 2.35 30.78
N GLU A 186 24.05 1.52 30.27
CA GLU A 186 23.79 0.56 29.21
C GLU A 186 22.97 -0.65 29.72
N LYS A 187 21.69 -0.72 29.36
CA LYS A 187 20.88 -1.91 29.59
C LYS A 187 21.17 -2.97 28.53
N LYS A 188 21.94 -4.00 28.90
CA LYS A 188 22.08 -5.23 28.11
C LYS A 188 20.73 -5.91 27.94
N TYR A 189 20.20 -5.91 26.72
CA TYR A 189 19.05 -6.76 26.37
C TYR A 189 19.47 -8.23 26.43
N LYS A 190 18.74 -9.02 27.21
CA LYS A 190 18.73 -10.48 27.06
C LYS A 190 17.53 -10.88 26.22
N ASP A 191 17.78 -11.84 25.34
CA ASP A 191 16.85 -12.62 24.52
C ASP A 191 16.26 -11.93 23.27
N ASP A 192 16.69 -12.42 22.10
CA ASP A 192 16.12 -12.10 20.79
C ASP A 192 14.67 -12.59 20.66
N PRO A 193 13.71 -11.76 20.22
CA PRO A 193 12.31 -12.13 20.15
C PRO A 193 11.98 -13.22 19.10
N TRP A 194 12.93 -13.57 18.24
CA TRP A 194 12.72 -14.53 17.13
C TRP A 194 13.00 -16.00 17.49
N LYS A 195 13.50 -16.31 18.70
CA LYS A 195 13.88 -17.69 19.05
C LYS A 195 12.72 -18.66 19.35
N LYS A 196 11.46 -18.21 19.39
CA LYS A 196 10.31 -19.05 19.79
C LYS A 196 9.42 -19.56 18.65
N ALA A 197 9.63 -19.14 17.41
CA ALA A 197 8.82 -19.60 16.27
C ALA A 197 9.29 -20.97 15.72
N ARG A 198 8.91 -22.05 16.42
CA ARG A 198 8.85 -23.42 15.87
C ARG A 198 7.39 -23.89 15.91
N GLY A 199 6.63 -23.45 14.91
CA GLY A 199 5.23 -23.81 14.67
C GLY A 199 4.78 -23.15 13.38
N GLY A 200 3.93 -23.83 12.61
CA GLY A 200 3.34 -23.27 11.39
C GLY A 200 2.19 -22.31 11.73
N PRO A 201 1.97 -21.21 10.96
CA PRO A 201 0.89 -20.24 11.23
C PRO A 201 -0.55 -20.79 11.24
N SER A 202 -0.74 -22.08 10.99
CA SER A 202 -2.01 -22.80 10.92
C SER A 202 -2.22 -23.83 12.02
N GLU A 203 -1.25 -24.06 12.93
CA GLU A 203 -1.35 -25.15 13.93
C GLU A 203 -2.19 -24.77 15.16
N GLU A 204 -2.40 -23.48 15.40
CA GLU A 204 -3.06 -22.93 16.60
C GLU A 204 -4.46 -22.38 16.32
N TRP A 205 -4.90 -22.32 15.06
CA TRP A 205 -6.19 -21.74 14.68
C TRP A 205 -7.27 -22.81 14.52
N GLN A 206 -8.20 -22.86 15.48
CA GLN A 206 -9.47 -23.58 15.33
C GLN A 206 -10.63 -22.59 15.47
N PRO A 207 -11.61 -22.58 14.54
CA PRO A 207 -12.78 -21.71 14.66
C PRO A 207 -13.70 -22.19 15.78
N GLN A 208 -14.19 -21.26 16.59
CA GLN A 208 -15.18 -21.53 17.62
C GLN A 208 -16.52 -21.93 16.97
N ALA A 209 -17.16 -22.99 17.48
CA ALA A 209 -18.44 -23.47 16.95
C ALA A 209 -19.56 -22.44 17.17
N TRP A 210 -20.47 -22.33 16.20
CA TRP A 210 -21.60 -21.39 16.24
C TRP A 210 -22.61 -21.78 17.32
N ASP A 211 -22.79 -20.92 18.32
CA ASP A 211 -23.77 -21.09 19.39
C ASP A 211 -25.02 -20.21 19.11
N PRO A 212 -26.22 -20.78 18.92
CA PRO A 212 -27.43 -20.02 18.65
C PRO A 212 -27.98 -19.22 19.85
N ASN A 213 -27.46 -19.41 21.07
CA ASN A 213 -27.93 -18.69 22.27
C ASN A 213 -27.33 -17.28 22.44
N ASP A 214 -26.26 -16.92 21.73
CA ASP A 214 -25.52 -15.67 21.94
C ASP A 214 -26.11 -14.46 21.17
N MET A 215 -27.41 -14.49 20.88
CA MET A 215 -28.09 -13.37 20.22
C MET A 215 -28.41 -12.26 21.25
N PRO A 216 -27.94 -11.01 21.04
CA PRO A 216 -28.28 -9.91 21.94
C PRO A 216 -29.78 -9.63 21.87
N ALA A 217 -30.46 -9.79 23.00
CA ALA A 217 -31.90 -9.57 23.12
C ALA A 217 -32.28 -8.17 22.59
N ALA A 218 -33.14 -8.12 21.57
CA ALA A 218 -33.61 -6.89 20.98
C ALA A 218 -34.29 -6.02 22.05
N ARG A 219 -33.73 -4.82 22.28
CA ARG A 219 -34.33 -3.84 23.18
C ARG A 219 -35.68 -3.40 22.62
N ARG A 220 -36.75 -3.62 23.39
CA ARG A 220 -38.07 -3.01 23.17
C ARG A 220 -38.05 -1.54 23.59
#